data_AF-H0VLP2-F1
#
_entry.id   AF-H0VLP2-F1
#
_cell.length_a   1.000
_cell.length_b   1.000
_cell.length_c   1.000
_cell.angle_alpha   90.00
_cell.angle_beta   90.00
_cell.angle_gamma   90.00
#
_symmetry.space_group_name_H-M   'P 1'
#
loop_
_entity.id
_entity.type
_entity.pdbx_description
1 polymer ?
#
loop_
_entity_poly.entity_id
_entity_poly.type
_entity_poly.pdbx_seq_one_letter_code
_entity_poly.pdbx_strand_id
1 'polypeptide(L)'
;LNMDRAAGPRSASLGNFQFGAVATETIEDALLHLARQNEQAVREAVGSHGHFRFRETRFVEFIFLLSEQWCLEKSVSYQAVEILERFMVKQAEAICAQAVAQLGDSEWTEAQNWRARKEQLCSKFILRLVSCVQLASKLSFHYKIINNLTALHFLQALGYQYTKEELLESELDVLKSLDFQINRSTPLEYVETLLEVLGYNGCVVPATRLHATCLSLLDLVYLLHGPVYESLLRSAVGSATPSQLQGEQFSPVQEDFMLLAVGVIAASAFVQSHACWSQVVRHLQSITGIASESIAEFSYAVLTHGVGVSPTAVPPLQAAWAPALLSPPAAQRVGHRLQRPPASLAE
;
A
#
# COMPACT_ATOMS: atom_id res chain seq x y z
N LEU A 1 21.78 -5.42 39.46
CA LEU A 1 22.74 -4.31 39.22
C LEU A 1 22.69 -3.97 37.74
N ASN A 2 22.11 -2.80 37.45
CA ASN A 2 21.97 -2.09 36.17
C ASN A 2 21.32 -2.80 34.97
N MET A 3 19.99 -2.79 34.95
CA MET A 3 19.21 -2.52 33.75
C MET A 3 19.12 -1.00 33.60
N ASP A 4 19.70 -0.43 32.55
CA ASP A 4 19.25 0.81 31.91
C ASP A 4 20.14 1.14 30.70
N ARG A 5 19.61 0.84 29.51
CA ARG A 5 19.90 1.64 28.32
C ARG A 5 18.76 1.44 27.34
N ALA A 6 17.78 2.33 27.44
CA ALA A 6 16.82 2.59 26.40
C ALA A 6 17.58 2.91 25.10
N ALA A 7 17.58 1.95 24.17
CA ALA A 7 17.96 2.21 22.80
C ALA A 7 16.83 3.02 22.17
N GLY A 8 17.01 4.34 22.04
CA GLY A 8 16.13 5.16 21.22
C GLY A 8 16.12 4.65 19.77
N PRO A 9 15.08 4.97 18.99
CA PRO A 9 14.98 4.54 17.60
C PRO A 9 16.19 5.08 16.83
N ARG A 10 17.02 4.17 16.34
CA ARG A 10 18.14 4.51 15.47
C ARG A 10 17.55 4.99 14.15
N SER A 11 17.56 6.31 13.95
CA SER A 11 17.33 6.94 12.65
C SER A 11 18.22 6.23 11.63
N ALA A 12 17.60 5.44 10.76
CA ALA A 12 18.28 4.86 9.62
C ALA A 12 18.87 6.03 8.82
N SER A 13 20.18 5.95 8.57
CA SER A 13 20.87 6.88 7.68
C SER A 13 20.12 6.93 6.36
N LEU A 14 19.35 8.00 6.14
CA LEU A 14 18.82 8.35 4.82
C LEU A 14 20.04 8.44 3.90
N GLY A 15 20.19 7.44 3.02
CA GLY A 15 21.09 7.59 1.89
C GLY A 15 20.75 8.90 1.17
N ASN A 16 21.74 9.56 0.57
CA ASN A 16 21.49 10.74 -0.26
C ASN A 16 20.65 10.33 -1.48
N PHE A 17 19.34 10.18 -1.32
CA PHE A 17 18.40 10.03 -2.42
C PHE A 17 18.44 11.33 -3.22
N GLN A 18 18.66 11.24 -4.52
CA GLN A 18 18.61 12.38 -5.42
C GLN A 18 17.41 12.18 -6.34
N PHE A 19 16.43 13.06 -6.24
CA PHE A 19 15.27 13.08 -7.12
C PHE A 19 15.45 14.09 -8.25
N GLY A 20 14.87 13.81 -9.41
CA GLY A 20 14.97 14.62 -10.64
C GLY A 20 16.28 14.41 -11.41
N ALA A 21 16.94 13.27 -11.18
CA ALA A 21 18.21 12.91 -11.82
C ALA A 21 18.06 11.83 -12.89
N VAL A 22 16.92 11.13 -12.93
CA VAL A 22 16.64 10.07 -13.91
C VAL A 22 16.32 10.69 -15.27
N ALA A 23 16.70 9.99 -16.35
CA ALA A 23 16.39 10.42 -17.70
C ALA A 23 14.86 10.49 -17.92
N THR A 24 14.40 11.52 -18.63
CA THR A 24 12.97 11.79 -18.82
C THR A 24 12.21 10.64 -19.47
N GLU A 25 12.82 9.98 -20.46
CA GLU A 25 12.23 8.83 -21.15
C GLU A 25 11.97 7.68 -20.16
N THR A 26 12.92 7.41 -19.26
CA THR A 26 12.80 6.38 -18.24
C THR A 26 11.72 6.70 -17.21
N ILE A 27 11.62 7.98 -16.79
CA ILE A 27 10.57 8.41 -15.86
C ILE A 27 9.18 8.28 -16.51
N GLU A 28 9.05 8.69 -17.77
CA GLU A 28 7.79 8.62 -18.52
C GLU A 28 7.34 7.16 -18.72
N ASP A 29 8.27 6.27 -19.13
CA ASP A 29 7.99 4.84 -19.28
C ASP A 29 7.58 4.19 -17.96
N ALA A 30 8.27 4.52 -16.85
CA ALA A 30 7.94 4.02 -15.52
C ALA A 30 6.54 4.49 -15.08
N LEU A 31 6.23 5.78 -15.24
CA LEU A 31 4.92 6.33 -14.89
C LEU A 31 3.79 5.72 -15.73
N LEU A 32 4.01 5.53 -17.03
CA LEU A 32 3.06 4.85 -17.93
C LEU A 32 2.87 3.38 -17.58
N HIS A 33 3.92 2.70 -17.13
CA HIS A 33 3.84 1.33 -16.65
C HIS A 33 2.98 1.25 -15.37
N LEU A 34 3.29 2.06 -14.37
CA LEU A 34 2.55 2.14 -13.11
C LEU A 34 1.09 2.52 -13.33
N ALA A 35 0.81 3.51 -14.19
CA ALA A 35 -0.57 3.90 -14.52
C ALA A 35 -1.39 2.74 -15.12
N ARG A 36 -0.78 1.94 -16.02
CA ARG A 36 -1.43 0.76 -16.61
C ARG A 36 -1.66 -0.34 -15.58
N GLN A 37 -0.69 -0.59 -14.69
CA GLN A 37 -0.84 -1.56 -13.61
C GLN A 37 -1.95 -1.17 -12.64
N ASN A 38 -1.99 0.11 -12.24
CA ASN A 38 -3.02 0.65 -11.36
C ASN A 38 -4.42 0.52 -11.99
N GLU A 39 -4.56 0.90 -13.25
CA GLU A 39 -5.83 0.76 -13.98
C GLU A 39 -6.31 -0.69 -14.05
N GLN A 40 -5.39 -1.64 -14.27
CA GLN A 40 -5.72 -3.06 -14.26
C GLN A 40 -6.19 -3.51 -12.87
N ALA A 41 -5.49 -3.11 -11.80
CA ALA A 41 -5.85 -3.45 -10.43
C ALA A 41 -7.24 -2.89 -10.05
N VAL A 42 -7.50 -1.62 -10.35
CA VAL A 42 -8.79 -0.97 -10.12
C VAL A 42 -9.91 -1.68 -10.89
N ARG A 43 -9.68 -2.11 -12.13
CA ARG A 43 -10.67 -2.88 -12.91
C ARG A 43 -10.95 -4.25 -12.34
N GLU A 44 -9.90 -4.99 -11.96
CA GLU A 44 -10.03 -6.30 -11.31
C GLU A 44 -10.88 -6.18 -10.02
N ALA A 45 -10.68 -5.10 -9.26
CA ALA A 45 -11.42 -4.81 -8.04
C ALA A 45 -12.91 -4.49 -8.23
N VAL A 46 -13.37 -4.07 -9.42
CA VAL A 46 -14.80 -3.86 -9.72
C VAL A 46 -15.54 -5.20 -9.86
N GLY A 47 -14.85 -6.26 -10.28
CA GLY A 47 -15.43 -7.59 -10.49
C GLY A 47 -15.29 -8.54 -9.30
N SER A 48 -14.32 -8.29 -8.43
CA SER A 48 -14.18 -9.03 -7.17
C SER A 48 -15.27 -8.59 -6.19
N HIS A 49 -16.06 -9.55 -5.70
CA HIS A 49 -16.96 -9.30 -4.59
C HIS A 49 -16.05 -8.98 -3.40
N GLY A 50 -15.94 -7.69 -3.03
CA GLY A 50 -14.99 -7.13 -2.06
C GLY A 50 -15.16 -7.62 -0.62
N HIS A 51 -15.46 -8.90 -0.44
CA HIS A 51 -15.73 -9.59 0.81
C HIS A 51 -14.47 -9.96 1.59
N PHE A 52 -13.34 -10.14 0.91
CA PHE A 52 -12.10 -10.56 1.56
C PHE A 52 -11.05 -9.46 1.48
N ARG A 53 -10.63 -8.98 2.66
CA ARG A 53 -9.47 -8.12 2.83
C ARG A 53 -8.70 -8.55 4.06
N PHE A 54 -7.38 -8.60 3.94
CA PHE A 54 -6.47 -9.09 4.97
C PHE A 54 -5.38 -8.07 5.33
N ARG A 55 -5.49 -6.81 4.87
CA ARG A 55 -4.74 -5.63 5.35
C ARG A 55 -5.25 -5.20 6.74
N GLU A 56 -5.35 -6.15 7.66
CA GLU A 56 -5.71 -5.92 9.06
C GLU A 56 -4.50 -5.38 9.81
N THR A 57 -4.72 -4.36 10.65
CA THR A 57 -3.66 -3.64 11.39
C THR A 57 -2.68 -4.58 12.09
N ARG A 58 -3.17 -5.65 12.72
CA ARG A 58 -2.33 -6.60 13.47
C ARG A 58 -1.34 -7.35 12.58
N PHE A 59 -1.74 -7.70 11.35
CA PHE A 59 -0.89 -8.44 10.43
C PHE A 59 0.16 -7.52 9.79
N VAL A 60 -0.25 -6.31 9.43
CA VAL A 60 0.64 -5.25 8.95
C VAL A 60 1.68 -4.90 10.01
N GLU A 61 1.24 -4.67 11.25
CA GLU A 61 2.11 -4.37 12.40
C GLU A 61 3.12 -5.50 12.62
N PHE A 62 2.67 -6.75 12.61
CA PHE A 62 3.58 -7.90 12.71
C PHE A 62 4.64 -7.91 11.62
N ILE A 63 4.25 -7.71 10.35
CA ILE A 63 5.20 -7.65 9.22
C ILE A 63 6.19 -6.49 9.39
N PHE A 64 5.73 -5.33 9.83
CA PHE A 64 6.57 -4.15 10.01
C PHE A 64 7.60 -4.37 11.13
N LEU A 65 7.16 -4.88 12.28
CA LEU A 65 8.04 -5.20 13.41
C LEU A 65 9.04 -6.30 13.06
N LEU A 66 8.61 -7.33 12.34
CA LEU A 66 9.50 -8.40 11.87
C LEU A 66 10.56 -7.86 10.90
N SER A 67 10.14 -7.01 9.96
CA SER A 67 11.04 -6.39 8.99
C SER A 67 12.05 -5.46 9.67
N GLU A 68 11.63 -4.72 10.69
CA GLU A 68 12.52 -3.91 11.53
C GLU A 68 13.51 -4.78 12.33
N GLN A 69 13.04 -5.87 12.95
CA GLN A 69 13.89 -6.82 13.67
C GLN A 69 14.99 -7.40 12.76
N TRP A 70 14.66 -7.66 11.50
CA TRP A 70 15.59 -8.14 10.48
C TRP A 70 16.35 -7.03 9.74
N CYS A 71 16.15 -5.77 10.14
CA CYS A 71 16.77 -4.60 9.53
C CYS A 71 16.61 -4.54 8.00
N LEU A 72 15.41 -4.89 7.52
CA LEU A 72 15.01 -4.84 6.12
C LEU A 72 14.56 -3.44 5.71
N GLU A 73 14.61 -3.15 4.41
CA GLU A 73 14.15 -1.87 3.86
C GLU A 73 12.62 -1.77 3.87
N LYS A 74 12.08 -0.55 3.88
CA LYS A 74 10.63 -0.30 3.88
C LYS A 74 9.92 -0.89 2.66
N SER A 75 10.57 -0.89 1.50
CA SER A 75 10.08 -1.56 0.29
C SER A 75 9.75 -3.04 0.52
N VAL A 76 10.59 -3.75 1.29
CA VAL A 76 10.39 -5.16 1.64
C VAL A 76 9.14 -5.34 2.51
N SER A 77 8.93 -4.45 3.48
CA SER A 77 7.76 -4.47 4.35
C SER A 77 6.47 -4.31 3.55
N TYR A 78 6.39 -3.31 2.68
CA TYR A 78 5.19 -3.09 1.84
C TYR A 78 4.98 -4.27 0.89
N GLN A 79 6.05 -4.78 0.25
CA GLN A 79 5.96 -5.94 -0.63
C GLN A 79 5.42 -7.17 0.10
N ALA A 80 5.88 -7.42 1.33
CA ALA A 80 5.42 -8.55 2.12
C ALA A 80 3.93 -8.45 2.47
N VAL A 81 3.43 -7.25 2.79
CA VAL A 81 1.99 -7.00 3.01
C VAL A 81 1.20 -7.28 1.73
N GLU A 82 1.65 -6.79 0.57
CA GLU A 82 0.95 -7.01 -0.71
C GLU A 82 1.01 -8.47 -1.19
N ILE A 83 2.06 -9.22 -0.85
CA ILE A 83 2.12 -10.67 -1.08
C ILE A 83 1.11 -11.38 -0.18
N LEU A 84 1.09 -11.05 1.12
CA LEU A 84 0.17 -11.66 2.08
C LEU A 84 -1.29 -11.42 1.69
N GLU A 85 -1.65 -10.17 1.37
CA GLU A 85 -3.01 -9.77 1.02
C GLU A 85 -3.55 -10.63 -0.13
N ARG A 86 -2.83 -10.63 -1.26
CA ARG A 86 -3.23 -11.36 -2.46
C ARG A 86 -3.27 -12.87 -2.22
N PHE A 87 -2.32 -13.41 -1.43
CA PHE A 87 -2.32 -14.81 -1.08
C PHE A 87 -3.57 -15.16 -0.28
N MET A 88 -3.88 -14.40 0.77
CA MET A 88 -5.01 -14.66 1.66
C MET A 88 -6.35 -14.50 0.95
N VAL A 89 -6.49 -13.49 0.07
CA VAL A 89 -7.69 -13.32 -0.77
C VAL A 89 -7.88 -14.56 -1.66
N LYS A 90 -6.87 -15.00 -2.40
CA LYS A 90 -6.97 -16.21 -3.24
C LYS A 90 -7.30 -17.47 -2.43
N GLN A 91 -6.72 -17.62 -1.23
CA GLN A 91 -7.05 -18.75 -0.36
C GLN A 91 -8.51 -18.70 0.12
N ALA A 92 -9.01 -17.52 0.49
CA ALA A 92 -10.39 -17.34 0.92
C ALA A 92 -11.39 -17.61 -0.22
N GLU A 93 -11.12 -17.06 -1.42
CA GLU A 93 -11.92 -17.31 -2.62
C GLU A 93 -11.96 -18.80 -2.98
N ALA A 94 -10.82 -19.51 -2.89
CA ALA A 94 -10.77 -20.94 -3.16
C ALA A 94 -11.58 -21.78 -2.16
N ILE A 95 -11.58 -21.38 -0.88
CA ILE A 95 -12.41 -22.01 0.16
C ILE A 95 -13.90 -21.76 -0.14
N CYS A 96 -14.27 -20.54 -0.50
CA CYS A 96 -15.66 -20.19 -0.82
C CYS A 96 -16.18 -20.85 -2.10
N ALA A 97 -15.40 -20.84 -3.18
CA ALA A 97 -15.79 -21.45 -4.46
C ALA A 97 -16.11 -22.95 -4.31
N GLN A 98 -15.38 -23.65 -3.44
CA GLN A 98 -15.62 -25.06 -3.18
C GLN A 98 -16.80 -25.33 -2.27
N ALA A 99 -17.08 -24.45 -1.30
CA ALA A 99 -18.32 -24.53 -0.54
C ALA A 99 -19.53 -24.45 -1.49
N VAL A 100 -19.53 -23.46 -2.40
CA VAL A 100 -20.59 -23.29 -3.40
C VAL A 100 -20.71 -24.49 -4.36
N ALA A 101 -19.60 -25.08 -4.80
CA ALA A 101 -19.61 -26.23 -5.70
C ALA A 101 -20.10 -27.54 -5.05
N GLN A 102 -20.06 -27.64 -3.71
CA GLN A 102 -20.43 -28.85 -2.96
C GLN A 102 -21.84 -28.81 -2.36
N LEU A 103 -22.61 -27.72 -2.56
CA LEU A 103 -24.00 -27.58 -2.11
C LEU A 103 -24.98 -28.65 -2.66
N GLY A 104 -24.53 -29.54 -3.56
CA GLY A 104 -25.27 -30.71 -4.05
C GLY A 104 -25.06 -32.00 -3.26
N ASP A 105 -24.07 -32.06 -2.36
CA ASP A 105 -23.74 -33.22 -1.51
C ASP A 105 -23.95 -32.86 -0.03
N SER A 106 -24.54 -33.77 0.75
CA SER A 106 -25.01 -33.59 2.15
C SER A 106 -24.40 -32.40 2.95
N GLU A 107 -25.26 -31.47 3.39
CA GLU A 107 -24.91 -30.23 4.14
C GLU A 107 -23.92 -30.44 5.33
N TRP A 108 -23.95 -31.62 5.97
CA TRP A 108 -23.10 -31.93 7.12
C TRP A 108 -21.64 -32.18 6.75
N THR A 109 -21.39 -32.82 5.60
CA THR A 109 -20.04 -33.12 5.09
C THR A 109 -19.38 -31.84 4.53
N GLU A 110 -20.18 -30.97 3.92
CA GLU A 110 -19.79 -29.62 3.48
C GLU A 110 -19.31 -28.77 4.67
N ALA A 111 -20.08 -28.75 5.77
CA ALA A 111 -19.79 -27.95 6.95
C ALA A 111 -18.47 -28.33 7.64
N GLN A 112 -18.05 -29.59 7.54
CA GLN A 112 -16.79 -30.06 8.12
C GLN A 112 -15.58 -29.76 7.23
N ASN A 113 -15.73 -29.86 5.91
CA ASN A 113 -14.64 -29.64 4.95
C ASN A 113 -14.15 -28.18 4.93
N TRP A 114 -15.07 -27.20 4.95
CA TRP A 114 -14.66 -25.78 4.97
C TRP A 114 -14.01 -25.41 6.31
N ARG A 115 -14.51 -25.94 7.44
CA ARG A 115 -13.93 -25.70 8.77
C ARG A 115 -12.52 -26.24 8.86
N ALA A 116 -12.29 -27.47 8.40
CA ALA A 116 -10.96 -28.08 8.42
C ALA A 116 -9.94 -27.27 7.61
N ARG A 117 -10.33 -26.75 6.43
CA ARG A 117 -9.44 -25.90 5.62
C ARG A 117 -9.20 -24.53 6.22
N LYS A 118 -10.22 -23.92 6.81
CA LYS A 118 -10.06 -22.67 7.56
C LYS A 118 -9.09 -22.87 8.73
N GLU A 119 -9.26 -23.95 9.50
CA GLU A 119 -8.36 -24.31 10.60
C GLU A 119 -6.94 -24.56 10.10
N GLN A 120 -6.78 -25.21 8.95
CA GLN A 120 -5.48 -25.42 8.32
C GLN A 120 -4.83 -24.10 7.89
N LEU A 121 -5.60 -23.16 7.33
CA LEU A 121 -5.09 -21.84 6.96
C LEU A 121 -4.67 -21.05 8.20
N CYS A 122 -5.48 -21.06 9.26
CA CYS A 122 -5.21 -20.37 10.52
C CYS A 122 -4.00 -20.97 11.26
N SER A 123 -3.89 -22.31 11.34
CA SER A 123 -2.78 -22.97 12.03
C SER A 123 -1.42 -22.68 11.38
N LYS A 124 -1.38 -22.51 10.05
CA LYS A 124 -0.17 -22.15 9.31
C LYS A 124 0.03 -20.64 9.16
N PHE A 125 -0.82 -19.79 9.73
CA PHE A 125 -0.84 -18.36 9.41
C PHE A 125 0.47 -17.63 9.74
N ILE A 126 1.07 -17.89 10.91
CA ILE A 126 2.38 -17.30 11.27
C ILE A 126 3.48 -17.76 10.31
N LEU A 127 3.45 -19.03 9.88
CA LEU A 127 4.37 -19.54 8.87
C LEU A 127 4.19 -18.81 7.53
N ARG A 128 2.96 -18.52 7.13
CA ARG A 128 2.65 -17.74 5.91
C ARG A 128 3.16 -16.31 6.00
N LEU A 129 2.94 -15.62 7.13
CA LEU A 129 3.48 -14.28 7.38
C LEU A 129 4.99 -14.23 7.21
N VAL A 130 5.71 -15.12 7.89
CA VAL A 130 7.17 -15.23 7.80
C VAL A 130 7.63 -15.53 6.37
N SER A 131 6.94 -16.45 5.68
CA SER A 131 7.26 -16.80 4.29
C SER A 131 7.08 -15.62 3.34
N CYS A 132 6.04 -14.78 3.53
CA CYS A 132 5.83 -13.58 2.72
C CYS A 132 6.98 -12.56 2.89
N VAL A 133 7.45 -12.35 4.12
CA VAL A 133 8.62 -11.48 4.40
C VAL A 133 9.89 -12.06 3.79
N GLN A 134 10.10 -13.38 3.87
CA GLN A 134 11.25 -14.01 3.22
C GLN A 134 11.23 -13.84 1.70
N LEU A 135 10.09 -14.10 1.06
CA LEU A 135 9.92 -13.91 -0.38
C LEU A 135 10.18 -12.46 -0.79
N ALA A 136 9.60 -11.50 -0.06
CA ALA A 136 9.85 -10.07 -0.29
C ALA A 136 11.34 -9.71 -0.13
N SER A 137 12.00 -10.26 0.89
CA SER A 137 13.45 -10.02 1.10
C SER A 137 14.32 -10.63 0.01
N LYS A 138 13.88 -11.73 -0.63
CA LYS A 138 14.56 -12.37 -1.75
C LYS A 138 14.33 -11.60 -3.06
N LEU A 139 13.17 -10.96 -3.22
CA LEU A 139 12.88 -10.08 -4.35
C LEU A 139 13.65 -8.77 -4.30
N SER A 140 13.80 -8.21 -3.09
CA SER A 140 14.69 -7.08 -2.90
C SER A 140 16.12 -7.57 -3.10
N PHE A 141 16.75 -7.17 -4.22
CA PHE A 141 18.14 -7.50 -4.56
C PHE A 141 19.16 -6.83 -3.61
N HIS A 142 18.75 -6.52 -2.39
CA HIS A 142 19.56 -5.95 -1.34
C HIS A 142 20.38 -7.04 -0.63
N TYR A 143 21.54 -6.67 -0.06
CA TYR A 143 22.49 -7.62 0.54
C TYR A 143 21.98 -8.36 1.79
N LYS A 144 20.77 -8.05 2.28
CA LYS A 144 20.15 -8.65 3.47
C LYS A 144 19.00 -9.58 3.11
N ILE A 145 19.33 -10.66 2.42
CA ILE A 145 18.35 -11.70 2.08
C ILE A 145 18.10 -12.58 3.32
N ILE A 146 16.85 -12.78 3.69
CA ILE A 146 16.49 -13.66 4.81
C ILE A 146 16.52 -15.12 4.35
N ASN A 147 17.52 -15.84 4.83
CA ASN A 147 17.65 -17.27 4.58
C ASN A 147 16.73 -18.10 5.50
N ASN A 148 16.52 -19.36 5.12
CA ASN A 148 15.63 -20.28 5.85
C ASN A 148 16.06 -20.49 7.31
N LEU A 149 17.38 -20.46 7.59
CA LEU A 149 17.89 -20.66 8.95
C LEU A 149 17.43 -19.52 9.87
N THR A 150 17.51 -18.28 9.39
CA THR A 150 17.10 -17.08 10.13
C THR A 150 15.61 -17.11 10.45
N ALA A 151 14.78 -17.45 9.46
CA ALA A 151 13.34 -17.57 9.63
C ALA A 151 12.95 -18.71 10.58
N LEU A 152 13.60 -19.87 10.48
CA LEU A 152 13.36 -21.01 11.39
C LEU A 152 13.73 -20.67 12.83
N HIS A 153 14.89 -20.02 13.07
CA HIS A 153 15.26 -19.61 14.42
C HIS A 153 14.27 -18.62 15.01
N PHE A 154 13.76 -17.69 14.21
CA PHE A 154 12.70 -16.78 14.64
C PHE A 154 11.42 -17.53 15.02
N LEU A 155 10.95 -18.45 14.17
CA LEU A 155 9.76 -19.26 14.44
C LEU A 155 9.92 -20.12 15.71
N GLN A 156 11.10 -20.71 15.92
CA GLN A 156 11.45 -21.48 17.12
C GLN A 156 11.45 -20.60 18.38
N ALA A 157 11.96 -19.38 18.29
CA ALA A 157 11.95 -18.43 19.41
C ALA A 157 10.52 -18.02 19.82
N LEU A 158 9.57 -18.05 18.89
CA LEU A 158 8.13 -17.86 19.16
C LEU A 158 7.42 -19.13 19.64
N GLY A 159 8.13 -20.26 19.76
CA GLY A 159 7.57 -21.54 20.21
C GLY A 159 7.01 -22.42 19.08
N TYR A 160 7.17 -22.04 17.81
CA TYR A 160 6.74 -22.85 16.68
C TYR A 160 7.84 -23.82 16.23
N GLN A 161 7.51 -25.11 16.19
CA GLN A 161 8.45 -26.18 15.80
C GLN A 161 8.27 -26.56 14.32
N TYR A 162 8.55 -25.62 13.42
CA TYR A 162 8.55 -25.90 11.98
C TYR A 162 9.89 -26.48 11.51
N THR A 163 9.82 -27.34 10.51
CA THR A 163 10.97 -27.88 9.78
C THR A 163 11.35 -26.98 8.60
N LYS A 164 12.55 -27.18 8.06
CA LYS A 164 13.01 -26.45 6.88
C LYS A 164 12.17 -26.79 5.65
N GLU A 165 11.71 -28.04 5.57
CA GLU A 165 10.87 -28.57 4.52
C GLU A 165 9.50 -27.88 4.53
N GLU A 166 8.86 -27.75 5.69
CA GLU A 166 7.59 -27.02 5.84
C GLU A 166 7.70 -25.54 5.48
N LEU A 167 8.83 -24.90 5.82
CA LEU A 167 9.09 -23.52 5.44
C LEU A 167 9.21 -23.35 3.92
N LEU A 168 9.95 -24.25 3.26
CA LEU A 168 10.09 -24.24 1.79
C LEU A 168 8.78 -24.55 1.07
N GLU A 169 8.01 -25.51 1.59
CA GLU A 169 6.67 -25.81 1.08
C GLU A 169 5.76 -24.59 1.23
N SER A 170 5.85 -23.88 2.36
CA SER A 170 5.09 -22.66 2.59
C SER A 170 5.43 -21.56 1.56
N GLU A 171 6.71 -21.34 1.26
CA GLU A 171 7.14 -20.39 0.22
C GLU A 171 6.64 -20.79 -1.17
N LEU A 172 6.77 -22.08 -1.53
CA LEU A 172 6.34 -22.60 -2.83
C LEU A 172 4.82 -22.49 -3.01
N ASP A 173 4.06 -22.76 -1.97
CA ASP A 173 2.60 -22.60 -1.97
C ASP A 173 2.21 -21.14 -2.21
N VAL A 174 2.85 -20.17 -1.53
CA VAL A 174 2.57 -18.74 -1.76
C VAL A 174 2.89 -18.36 -3.20
N LEU A 175 4.04 -18.80 -3.72
CA LEU A 175 4.44 -18.56 -5.10
C LEU A 175 3.44 -19.13 -6.11
N LYS A 176 3.04 -20.40 -5.93
CA LYS A 176 2.09 -21.09 -6.81
C LYS A 176 0.71 -20.45 -6.75
N SER A 177 0.19 -20.16 -5.55
CA SER A 177 -1.09 -19.50 -5.39
C SER A 177 -1.11 -18.15 -6.12
N LEU A 178 0.02 -17.44 -6.16
CA LEU A 178 0.14 -16.14 -6.84
C LEU A 178 0.64 -16.23 -8.29
N ASP A 179 0.67 -17.42 -8.90
CA ASP A 179 1.15 -17.63 -10.26
C ASP A 179 2.56 -17.05 -10.50
N PHE A 180 3.40 -17.08 -9.46
CA PHE A 180 4.74 -16.49 -9.40
C PHE A 180 4.79 -14.96 -9.63
N GLN A 181 3.64 -14.27 -9.67
CA GLN A 181 3.55 -12.81 -9.82
C GLN A 181 3.72 -12.08 -8.48
N ILE A 182 4.81 -12.35 -7.76
CA ILE A 182 5.04 -11.75 -6.43
C ILE A 182 5.68 -10.36 -6.49
N ASN A 183 6.22 -9.94 -7.64
CA ASN A 183 6.89 -8.65 -7.88
C ASN A 183 5.96 -7.54 -8.40
N ARG A 184 4.70 -7.52 -7.94
CA ARG A 184 3.79 -6.41 -8.26
C ARG A 184 4.21 -5.14 -7.53
N SER A 185 4.04 -4.01 -8.19
CA SER A 185 4.44 -2.68 -7.72
C SER A 185 3.72 -2.30 -6.43
N THR A 186 4.48 -1.80 -5.46
CA THR A 186 3.94 -1.32 -4.17
C THR A 186 3.57 0.15 -4.21
N PRO A 187 2.71 0.66 -3.31
CA PRO A 187 2.42 2.09 -3.21
C PRO A 187 3.67 2.98 -3.06
N LEU A 188 4.76 2.45 -2.49
CA LEU A 188 6.03 3.18 -2.39
C LEU A 188 6.62 3.50 -3.76
N GLU A 189 6.54 2.58 -4.73
CA GLU A 189 7.04 2.81 -6.09
C GLU A 189 6.28 3.95 -6.79
N TYR A 190 4.96 4.05 -6.55
CA TYR A 190 4.15 5.17 -7.05
C TYR A 190 4.59 6.48 -6.41
N VAL A 191 4.80 6.49 -5.09
CA VAL A 191 5.27 7.67 -4.36
C VAL A 191 6.62 8.14 -4.89
N GLU A 192 7.60 7.23 -4.99
CA GLU A 192 8.96 7.56 -5.43
C GLU A 192 8.99 8.02 -6.89
N THR A 193 8.24 7.36 -7.79
CA THR A 193 8.12 7.78 -9.19
C THR A 193 7.50 9.17 -9.31
N LEU A 194 6.45 9.47 -8.54
CA LEU A 194 5.81 10.79 -8.55
C LEU A 194 6.72 11.87 -7.95
N LEU A 195 7.48 11.56 -6.90
CA LEU A 195 8.49 12.47 -6.34
C LEU A 195 9.63 12.74 -7.32
N GLU A 196 10.04 11.76 -8.12
CA GLU A 196 11.01 11.94 -9.20
C GLU A 196 10.48 12.93 -10.25
N VAL A 197 9.22 12.76 -10.69
CA VAL A 197 8.57 13.67 -11.64
C VAL A 197 8.45 15.09 -11.05
N LEU A 198 8.09 15.22 -9.77
CA LEU A 198 8.01 16.51 -9.08
C LEU A 198 9.39 17.18 -8.96
N GLY A 199 10.44 16.39 -8.68
CA GLY A 199 11.82 16.84 -8.65
C GLY A 199 12.27 17.37 -10.01
N TYR A 200 11.98 16.63 -11.08
CA TYR A 200 12.26 17.03 -12.45
C TYR A 200 11.52 18.32 -12.86
N ASN A 201 10.24 18.45 -12.50
CA ASN A 201 9.43 19.63 -12.77
C ASN A 201 9.81 20.85 -11.91
N GLY A 202 10.83 20.75 -11.05
CA GLY A 202 11.32 21.86 -10.23
C GLY A 202 10.35 22.29 -9.13
N CYS A 203 9.65 21.35 -8.49
CA CYS A 203 8.76 21.67 -7.38
C CYS A 203 9.54 22.39 -6.25
N VAL A 204 8.91 23.38 -5.62
CA VAL A 204 9.54 24.26 -4.62
C VAL A 204 10.02 23.50 -3.37
N VAL A 205 9.40 22.36 -3.07
CA VAL A 205 9.80 21.52 -1.94
C VAL A 205 10.82 20.48 -2.41
N PRO A 206 11.97 20.34 -1.75
CA PRO A 206 12.89 19.25 -2.02
C PRO A 206 12.20 17.91 -1.85
N ALA A 207 12.13 17.13 -2.93
CA ALA A 207 11.50 15.81 -2.95
C ALA A 207 12.10 14.85 -1.90
N THR A 208 13.38 15.03 -1.55
CA THR A 208 14.04 14.28 -0.47
C THR A 208 13.42 14.52 0.90
N ARG A 209 13.01 15.76 1.19
CA ARG A 209 12.29 16.06 2.43
C ARG A 209 10.90 15.45 2.39
N LEU A 210 10.18 15.57 1.27
CA LEU A 210 8.86 14.96 1.10
C LEU A 210 8.91 13.44 1.29
N HIS A 211 9.91 12.77 0.74
CA HIS A 211 10.07 11.31 0.80
C HIS A 211 10.08 10.77 2.23
N ALA A 212 10.84 11.38 3.15
CA ALA A 212 10.89 10.93 4.55
C ALA A 212 9.52 11.02 5.25
N THR A 213 8.78 12.10 5.01
CA THR A 213 7.40 12.23 5.52
C THR A 213 6.44 11.28 4.82
N CYS A 214 6.61 11.05 3.50
CA CYS A 214 5.80 10.11 2.75
C CYS A 214 5.94 8.70 3.31
N LEU A 215 7.15 8.23 3.63
CA LEU A 215 7.37 6.93 4.27
C LEU A 215 6.62 6.81 5.59
N SER A 216 6.68 7.85 6.44
CA SER A 216 6.01 7.85 7.74
C SER A 216 4.49 7.84 7.60
N LEU A 217 3.94 8.62 6.66
CA LEU A 217 2.50 8.64 6.39
C LEU A 217 2.03 7.38 5.66
N LEU A 218 2.86 6.77 4.84
CA LEU A 218 2.55 5.50 4.18
C LEU A 218 2.48 4.37 5.20
N ASP A 219 3.43 4.30 6.15
CA ASP A 219 3.35 3.38 7.30
C ASP A 219 2.02 3.55 8.05
N LEU A 220 1.63 4.81 8.30
CA LEU A 220 0.36 5.13 8.95
C LEU A 220 -0.85 4.66 8.13
N VAL A 221 -0.86 4.89 6.82
CA VAL A 221 -1.95 4.42 5.94
C VAL A 221 -2.06 2.90 5.95
N TYR A 222 -0.93 2.18 5.98
CA TYR A 222 -0.93 0.72 6.10
C TYR A 222 -1.47 0.25 7.46
N LEU A 223 -1.05 0.87 8.55
CA LEU A 223 -1.49 0.50 9.91
C LEU A 223 -2.96 0.89 10.17
N LEU A 224 -3.40 2.03 9.63
CA LEU A 224 -4.75 2.59 9.79
C LEU A 224 -5.57 2.48 8.51
N HIS A 225 -5.32 1.46 7.68
CA HIS A 225 -5.97 1.27 6.39
C HIS A 225 -7.50 1.30 6.51
N GLY A 226 -8.06 0.51 7.45
CA GLY A 226 -9.50 0.50 7.72
C GLY A 226 -10.06 1.89 8.03
N PRO A 227 -9.62 2.57 9.10
CA PRO A 227 -10.08 3.91 9.44
C PRO A 227 -9.93 4.95 8.32
N VAL A 228 -8.79 5.00 7.64
CA VAL A 228 -8.52 5.98 6.57
C VAL A 228 -9.49 5.79 5.41
N TYR A 229 -9.63 4.57 4.89
CA TYR A 229 -10.55 4.30 3.79
C TYR A 229 -12.02 4.37 4.19
N GLU A 230 -12.36 4.09 5.45
CA GLU A 230 -13.71 4.30 5.96
C GLU A 230 -14.06 5.80 6.02
N SER A 231 -13.12 6.65 6.44
CA SER A 231 -13.29 8.11 6.37
C SER A 231 -13.49 8.59 4.94
N LEU A 232 -12.71 8.06 3.99
CA LEU A 232 -12.87 8.39 2.56
C LEU A 232 -14.23 7.94 2.02
N LEU A 233 -14.68 6.74 2.37
CA LEU A 233 -16.00 6.24 1.99
C LEU A 233 -17.12 7.13 2.52
N ARG A 234 -17.06 7.50 3.82
CA ARG A 234 -18.06 8.40 4.43
C ARG A 234 -18.11 9.75 3.73
N SER A 235 -16.94 10.30 3.37
CA SER A 235 -16.83 11.55 2.61
C SER A 235 -17.44 11.42 1.22
N ALA A 236 -17.09 10.36 0.48
CA ALA A 236 -17.55 10.13 -0.89
C ALA A 236 -19.06 9.90 -0.99
N VAL A 237 -19.67 9.25 0.01
CA VAL A 237 -21.10 8.97 0.06
C VAL A 237 -21.89 10.13 0.69
N GLY A 238 -21.24 10.99 1.47
CA GLY A 238 -21.91 12.01 2.28
C GLY A 238 -22.77 11.43 3.41
N SER A 239 -22.44 10.21 3.89
CA SER A 239 -23.17 9.50 4.94
C SER A 239 -22.24 9.04 6.05
N ALA A 240 -22.65 9.23 7.30
CA ALA A 240 -21.93 8.75 8.48
C ALA A 240 -21.94 7.21 8.59
N THR A 241 -22.96 6.56 8.02
CA THR A 241 -23.14 5.11 8.02
C THR A 241 -23.34 4.61 6.58
N PRO A 242 -22.25 4.37 5.83
CA PRO A 242 -22.32 3.77 4.51
C PRO A 242 -22.95 2.38 4.55
N SER A 243 -23.72 2.02 3.53
CA SER A 243 -24.28 0.67 3.41
C SER A 243 -23.22 -0.34 2.98
N GLN A 244 -23.45 -1.63 3.21
CA GLN A 244 -22.54 -2.69 2.76
C GLN A 244 -22.29 -2.62 1.24
N LEU A 245 -23.35 -2.40 0.45
CA LEU A 245 -23.26 -2.29 -1.01
C LEU A 245 -22.40 -1.08 -1.44
N GLN A 246 -22.47 0.03 -0.70
CA GLN A 246 -21.59 1.18 -0.96
C GLN A 246 -20.12 0.86 -0.62
N GLY A 247 -19.87 0.10 0.44
CA GLY A 247 -18.53 -0.39 0.77
C GLY A 247 -17.94 -1.32 -0.29
N GLU A 248 -18.78 -2.20 -0.87
CA GLU A 248 -18.39 -3.10 -1.96
C GLU A 248 -18.08 -2.30 -3.24
N GLN A 249 -18.92 -1.32 -3.60
CA GLN A 249 -18.67 -0.42 -4.73
C GLN A 249 -17.43 0.46 -4.56
N PHE A 250 -16.96 0.63 -3.32
CA PHE A 250 -15.76 1.41 -3.00
C PHE A 250 -14.47 0.60 -3.04
N SER A 251 -14.55 -0.72 -3.26
CA SER A 251 -13.35 -1.57 -3.39
C SER A 251 -12.32 -1.10 -4.40
N PRO A 252 -12.70 -0.60 -5.60
CA PRO A 252 -11.73 -0.11 -6.57
C PRO A 252 -10.87 1.04 -6.07
N VAL A 253 -11.39 1.89 -5.17
CA VAL A 253 -10.64 3.01 -4.57
C VAL A 253 -9.52 2.51 -3.65
N GLN A 254 -9.69 1.33 -3.04
CA GLN A 254 -8.69 0.74 -2.16
C GLN A 254 -7.52 0.11 -2.92
N GLU A 255 -7.74 -0.26 -4.18
CA GLU A 255 -6.72 -0.77 -5.09
C GLU A 255 -6.11 0.32 -5.99
N ASP A 256 -6.54 1.58 -5.83
CA ASP A 256 -5.98 2.74 -6.54
C ASP A 256 -4.74 3.28 -5.81
N PHE A 257 -3.60 2.64 -6.05
CA PHE A 257 -2.30 3.05 -5.52
C PHE A 257 -1.82 4.40 -6.06
N MET A 258 -2.25 4.79 -7.26
CA MET A 258 -1.97 6.13 -7.79
C MET A 258 -2.67 7.19 -6.93
N LEU A 259 -3.95 7.00 -6.60
CA LEU A 259 -4.70 7.88 -5.70
C LEU A 259 -4.10 7.91 -4.29
N LEU A 260 -3.73 6.75 -3.75
CA LEU A 260 -3.05 6.66 -2.46
C LEU A 260 -1.75 7.48 -2.48
N ALA A 261 -0.91 7.29 -3.50
CA ALA A 261 0.38 7.96 -3.60
C ALA A 261 0.24 9.49 -3.69
N VAL A 262 -0.65 10.01 -4.53
CA VAL A 262 -0.89 11.47 -4.60
C VAL A 262 -1.45 12.03 -3.29
N GLY A 263 -2.31 11.26 -2.60
CA GLY A 263 -2.85 11.64 -1.29
C GLY A 263 -1.77 11.72 -0.21
N VAL A 264 -0.87 10.73 -0.16
CA VAL A 264 0.27 10.69 0.77
C VAL A 264 1.28 11.81 0.49
N ILE A 265 1.59 12.08 -0.78
CA ILE A 265 2.49 13.20 -1.15
C ILE A 265 1.86 14.54 -0.78
N ALA A 266 0.57 14.73 -1.06
CA ALA A 266 -0.15 15.94 -0.68
C ALA A 266 -0.19 16.13 0.84
N ALA A 267 -0.49 15.08 1.61
CA ALA A 267 -0.45 15.12 3.07
C ALA A 267 0.96 15.45 3.59
N SER A 268 2.00 14.88 2.98
CA SER A 268 3.39 15.17 3.32
C SER A 268 3.77 16.62 3.07
N ALA A 269 3.35 17.18 1.93
CA ALA A 269 3.54 18.58 1.61
C ALA A 269 2.83 19.50 2.63
N PHE A 270 1.62 19.12 3.07
CA PHE A 270 0.87 19.86 4.10
C PHE A 270 1.62 19.88 5.43
N VAL A 271 2.10 18.73 5.89
CA VAL A 271 2.85 18.58 7.16
C VAL A 271 4.12 19.44 7.16
N GLN A 272 4.82 19.52 6.03
CA GLN A 272 6.08 20.27 5.94
C GLN A 272 5.88 21.77 5.76
N SER A 273 4.96 22.17 4.87
CA SER A 273 4.68 23.57 4.60
C SER A 273 3.32 23.73 3.93
N HIS A 274 2.37 24.32 4.66
CA HIS A 274 1.07 24.68 4.12
C HIS A 274 1.17 25.57 2.86
N ALA A 275 2.21 26.40 2.76
CA ALA A 275 2.38 27.34 1.66
C ALA A 275 2.59 26.65 0.31
N CYS A 276 3.26 25.50 0.28
CA CYS A 276 3.54 24.76 -0.96
C CYS A 276 2.50 23.69 -1.32
N TRP A 277 1.59 23.38 -0.40
CA TRP A 277 0.59 22.32 -0.59
C TRP A 277 -0.23 22.51 -1.88
N SER A 278 -0.76 23.72 -2.10
CA SER A 278 -1.58 24.01 -3.28
C SER A 278 -0.81 23.83 -4.60
N GLN A 279 0.49 24.09 -4.59
CA GLN A 279 1.35 23.88 -5.75
C GLN A 279 1.59 22.39 -5.99
N VAL A 280 1.92 21.63 -4.95
CA VAL A 280 2.11 20.17 -5.05
C VAL A 280 0.86 19.50 -5.59
N VAL A 281 -0.33 19.81 -5.03
CA VAL A 281 -1.62 19.26 -5.49
C VAL A 281 -1.86 19.59 -6.97
N ARG A 282 -1.59 20.83 -7.41
CA ARG A 282 -1.75 21.22 -8.81
C ARG A 282 -0.82 20.45 -9.75
N HIS A 283 0.45 20.24 -9.36
CA HIS A 283 1.36 19.44 -10.16
C HIS A 283 0.92 17.99 -10.22
N LEU A 284 0.51 17.39 -9.09
CA LEU A 284 0.01 16.02 -9.05
C LEU A 284 -1.23 15.86 -9.94
N GLN A 285 -2.21 16.77 -9.87
CA GLN A 285 -3.35 16.79 -10.78
C GLN A 285 -2.91 16.86 -12.25
N SER A 286 -1.90 17.68 -12.57
CA SER A 286 -1.41 17.80 -13.95
C SER A 286 -0.66 16.54 -14.43
N ILE A 287 -0.04 15.79 -13.53
CA ILE A 287 0.74 14.57 -13.85
C ILE A 287 -0.20 13.38 -14.00
N THR A 288 -1.12 13.19 -13.05
CA THR A 288 -1.95 11.97 -12.97
C THR A 288 -3.34 12.15 -13.55
N GLY A 289 -3.82 13.39 -13.70
CA GLY A 289 -5.19 13.69 -14.09
C GLY A 289 -6.23 13.48 -12.98
N ILE A 290 -5.80 13.13 -11.76
CA ILE A 290 -6.67 12.99 -10.59
C ILE A 290 -7.13 14.38 -10.13
N ALA A 291 -8.43 14.53 -9.87
CA ALA A 291 -9.02 15.79 -9.46
C ALA A 291 -8.38 16.33 -8.16
N SER A 292 -8.13 17.64 -8.09
CA SER A 292 -7.51 18.28 -6.90
C SER A 292 -8.33 18.03 -5.64
N GLU A 293 -9.65 17.94 -5.78
CA GLU A 293 -10.60 17.66 -4.71
C GLU A 293 -10.37 16.25 -4.14
N SER A 294 -10.23 15.24 -5.00
CA SER A 294 -9.96 13.86 -4.58
C SER A 294 -8.58 13.72 -3.92
N ILE A 295 -7.56 14.43 -4.42
CA ILE A 295 -6.24 14.49 -3.79
C ILE A 295 -6.35 15.11 -2.39
N ALA A 296 -7.10 16.22 -2.27
CA ALA A 296 -7.30 16.92 -1.01
C ALA A 296 -8.06 16.05 0.01
N GLU A 297 -9.14 15.40 -0.40
CA GLU A 297 -9.92 14.49 0.45
C GLU A 297 -9.08 13.33 0.99
N PHE A 298 -8.30 12.66 0.11
CA PHE A 298 -7.39 11.61 0.55
C PHE A 298 -6.36 12.15 1.54
N SER A 299 -5.71 13.28 1.22
CA SER A 299 -4.74 13.89 2.11
C SER A 299 -5.33 14.25 3.47
N TYR A 300 -6.56 14.75 3.50
CA TYR A 300 -7.27 15.09 4.74
C TYR A 300 -7.60 13.86 5.56
N ALA A 301 -8.04 12.76 4.95
CA ALA A 301 -8.28 11.51 5.66
C ALA A 301 -6.99 10.99 6.32
N VAL A 302 -5.86 11.00 5.61
CA VAL A 302 -4.55 10.63 6.17
C VAL A 302 -4.18 11.51 7.36
N LEU A 303 -4.31 12.83 7.23
CA LEU A 303 -3.96 13.79 8.28
C LEU A 303 -4.87 13.67 9.52
N THR A 304 -6.17 13.43 9.31
CA THR A 304 -7.15 13.25 10.39
C THR A 304 -6.77 12.08 11.29
N HIS A 305 -6.35 10.97 10.68
CA HIS A 305 -5.94 9.78 11.42
C HIS A 305 -4.48 9.82 11.90
N GLY A 306 -3.62 10.62 11.25
CA GLY A 306 -2.18 10.68 11.58
C GLY A 306 -1.75 11.76 12.56
N VAL A 307 -2.46 12.90 12.61
CA VAL A 307 -2.05 14.08 13.40
C VAL A 307 -2.97 14.32 14.60
N GLY A 308 -4.03 13.52 14.78
CA GLY A 308 -4.96 13.67 15.91
C GLY A 308 -5.73 14.99 15.90
N VAL A 309 -5.97 15.56 14.70
CA VAL A 309 -6.65 16.85 14.56
C VAL A 309 -8.11 16.71 15.01
N SER A 310 -8.47 17.39 16.09
CA SER A 310 -9.87 17.62 16.46
C SER A 310 -10.55 18.47 15.37
N PRO A 311 -11.86 18.28 15.09
CA PRO A 311 -12.52 18.72 13.84
C PRO A 311 -12.67 20.24 13.60
N THR A 312 -11.92 21.12 14.27
CA THR A 312 -12.25 22.55 14.38
C THR A 312 -11.34 23.51 13.59
N ALA A 313 -10.45 23.03 12.72
CA ALA A 313 -9.46 23.91 12.09
C ALA A 313 -9.39 23.88 10.55
N VAL A 314 -10.50 23.64 9.82
CA VAL A 314 -10.63 24.01 8.39
C VAL A 314 -12.12 24.29 8.08
N PRO A 315 -12.48 25.33 7.28
CA PRO A 315 -13.88 25.61 6.99
C PRO A 315 -14.55 24.45 6.23
N PRO A 316 -15.84 24.20 6.44
CA PRO A 316 -16.57 23.19 5.69
C PRO A 316 -16.63 23.58 4.21
N LEU A 317 -16.02 22.78 3.34
CA LEU A 317 -16.32 22.78 1.92
C LEU A 317 -17.74 22.24 1.74
N GLN A 318 -18.72 23.14 1.80
CA GLN A 318 -20.12 22.83 1.56
C GLN A 318 -20.36 22.52 0.07
N ALA A 319 -20.76 21.26 -0.16
CA ALA A 319 -21.79 20.80 -1.10
C ALA A 319 -21.71 21.23 -2.58
N ALA A 320 -21.11 20.36 -3.41
CA ALA A 320 -21.66 19.94 -4.70
C ALA A 320 -21.05 18.59 -5.14
N TRP A 321 -21.72 17.48 -4.86
CA TRP A 321 -21.44 16.11 -5.34
C TRP A 321 -22.67 15.67 -6.17
N ALA A 322 -22.63 14.93 -7.29
CA ALA A 322 -21.76 13.88 -7.86
C ALA A 322 -21.83 13.92 -9.43
N PRO A 323 -21.21 13.03 -10.25
CA PRO A 323 -20.18 12.00 -10.02
C PRO A 323 -18.89 12.27 -10.84
N ALA A 324 -17.72 12.33 -10.18
CA ALA A 324 -16.42 12.41 -10.86
C ALA A 324 -15.48 11.23 -10.57
N LEU A 325 -15.87 10.33 -9.65
CA LEU A 325 -15.10 9.14 -9.25
C LEU A 325 -15.14 7.98 -10.27
N LEU A 326 -15.77 8.18 -11.44
CA LEU A 326 -15.79 7.23 -12.57
C LEU A 326 -15.28 7.89 -13.88
N SER A 327 -14.30 8.77 -13.74
CA SER A 327 -13.61 9.38 -14.88
C SER A 327 -12.76 8.34 -15.65
N PRO A 328 -12.70 8.37 -16.99
CA PRO A 328 -12.02 7.34 -17.81
C PRO A 328 -10.52 7.21 -17.50
N PRO A 329 -9.93 6.04 -17.79
CA PRO A 329 -8.66 5.56 -17.24
C PRO A 329 -7.46 6.51 -17.35
N ALA A 330 -6.59 6.45 -16.34
CA ALA A 330 -5.35 7.22 -16.25
C ALA A 330 -4.46 7.06 -17.50
N ALA A 331 -4.42 5.88 -18.13
CA ALA A 331 -3.58 5.63 -19.31
C ALA A 331 -3.95 6.45 -20.56
N GLN A 332 -5.18 6.97 -20.67
CA GLN A 332 -5.56 7.86 -21.78
C GLN A 332 -5.17 9.34 -21.55
N ARG A 333 -4.67 9.69 -20.36
CA ARG A 333 -4.40 11.09 -19.96
C ARG A 333 -2.94 11.39 -19.67
N VAL A 334 -2.09 10.38 -19.58
CA VAL A 334 -0.63 10.54 -19.53
C VAL A 334 -0.14 10.84 -20.95
N GLY A 335 -0.41 12.07 -21.41
CA GLY A 335 0.08 12.61 -22.68
C GLY A 335 0.88 13.88 -22.41
N HIS A 336 2.22 13.76 -22.49
CA HIS A 336 3.23 14.81 -22.45
C HIS A 336 2.95 16.01 -21.55
N ARG A 337 3.23 15.90 -20.24
CA ARG A 337 3.28 17.06 -19.33
C ARG A 337 4.46 16.99 -18.35
N LEU A 338 5.65 16.75 -18.87
CA LEU A 338 6.90 17.14 -18.24
C LEU A 338 7.11 18.63 -18.53
N GLN A 339 6.94 19.50 -17.54
CA GLN A 339 7.19 20.93 -17.69
C GLN A 339 8.64 21.18 -17.30
N ARG A 340 9.51 21.44 -18.29
CA ARG A 340 10.86 21.94 -18.01
C ARG A 340 10.74 23.20 -17.13
N PRO A 341 11.53 23.35 -16.06
CA PRO A 341 11.73 24.68 -15.50
C PRO A 341 12.33 25.59 -16.59
N PRO A 342 11.92 26.87 -16.68
CA PRO A 342 12.48 27.79 -17.66
C PRO A 342 13.99 27.92 -17.44
N ALA A 343 14.75 27.71 -18.51
CA ALA A 343 16.17 28.03 -18.53
C ALA A 343 16.34 29.56 -18.55
N SER A 344 16.54 30.17 -17.38
CA SER A 344 17.00 31.56 -17.22
C SER A 344 17.39 31.77 -15.75
N LEU A 345 18.57 32.21 -15.34
CA LEU A 345 19.80 32.68 -15.99
C LEU A 345 20.95 32.31 -15.04
N ALA A 346 21.94 31.57 -15.54
CA ALA A 346 23.30 31.64 -15.02
C ALA A 346 24.06 32.55 -15.99
N GLU A 347 24.20 33.82 -15.60
CA GLU A 347 25.36 34.66 -15.91
C GLU A 347 25.85 35.25 -14.60
#